data_AF-A0AAD2YHZ1-F1
#
_entry.id   AF-A0AAD2YHZ1-F1
#
_cell.length_a   1.000
_cell.length_b   1.000
_cell.length_c   1.000
_cell.angle_alpha   90.00
_cell.angle_beta   90.00
_cell.angle_gamma   90.00
#
_symmetry.space_group_name_H-M   'P 1'
#
loop_
_entity.id
_entity.type
_entity.pdbx_description
1 polymer ?
#
loop_
_entity_poly.entity_id
_entity_poly.type
_entity_poly.pdbx_seq_one_letter_code
_entity_poly.pdbx_strand_id
1 'polypeptide(L)'
;MAGMNVRKAHAKHFHPLPRLASFIGTTNQKNLLSDPTGSRRFLCVEVQSKINCEGIEHDQIYAQLKNELQKGERHWFTSAEEEAIMRSNEAFYKRPIEEDVFHACFRAACPGDLNVHPLSAASIFQILKEKNPAAMRSSTASNFGKVLTALHIERKHTRYGNLYQVVPLTLHTFHRI
;
A
#
# COMPACT_ATOMS: atom_id res chain seq x y z
N MET A 1 -12.90 9.13 -18.81
CA MET A 1 -12.17 9.74 -17.67
C MET A 1 -13.09 9.74 -16.46
N ALA A 2 -12.62 9.35 -15.28
CA ALA A 2 -13.43 9.39 -14.06
C ALA A 2 -13.67 10.85 -13.64
N GLY A 3 -14.93 11.27 -13.53
CA GLY A 3 -15.31 12.61 -13.06
C GLY A 3 -15.26 12.72 -11.52
N MET A 4 -15.11 13.94 -11.02
CA MET A 4 -15.17 14.30 -9.60
C MET A 4 -16.41 15.16 -9.35
N ASN A 5 -17.27 14.75 -8.42
CA ASN A 5 -18.43 15.53 -8.04
C ASN A 5 -18.03 16.59 -7.01
N VAL A 6 -18.11 17.86 -7.38
CA VAL A 6 -17.75 18.99 -6.53
C VAL A 6 -18.99 19.78 -6.16
N ARG A 7 -19.12 20.12 -4.87
CA ARG A 7 -20.10 21.09 -4.40
C ARG A 7 -19.35 22.32 -3.90
N LYS A 8 -19.54 23.45 -4.60
CA LYS A 8 -18.99 24.74 -4.17
C LYS A 8 -19.65 25.16 -2.84
N ALA A 9 -18.97 26.02 -2.09
CA ALA A 9 -19.57 26.62 -0.90
C ALA A 9 -20.94 27.23 -1.23
N HIS A 10 -21.94 26.96 -0.40
CA HIS A 10 -23.34 27.40 -0.55
C HIS A 10 -24.09 26.88 -1.80
N ALA A 11 -23.50 26.00 -2.61
CA ALA A 11 -24.20 25.40 -3.75
C ALA A 11 -25.19 24.32 -3.31
N LYS A 12 -26.39 24.31 -3.92
CA LYS A 12 -27.43 23.30 -3.64
C LYS A 12 -27.16 21.94 -4.30
N HIS A 13 -26.44 21.94 -5.42
CA HIS A 13 -26.21 20.74 -6.22
C HIS A 13 -24.71 20.49 -6.43
N PHE A 14 -24.38 19.22 -6.72
CA PHE A 14 -23.04 18.81 -7.12
C PHE A 14 -22.87 19.01 -8.62
N HIS A 15 -21.65 19.35 -9.04
CA HIS A 15 -21.26 19.44 -10.44
C HIS A 15 -20.15 18.43 -10.73
N PRO A 16 -20.27 17.62 -11.79
CA PRO A 16 -19.19 16.78 -12.26
C PRO A 16 -18.11 17.65 -12.90
N LEU A 17 -16.88 17.54 -12.41
CA LEU A 17 -15.69 18.17 -12.99
C LEU A 17 -14.69 17.08 -13.40
N PRO A 18 -13.87 17.32 -14.44
CA PRO A 18 -12.76 16.42 -14.73
C PRO A 18 -11.82 16.36 -13.52
N ARG A 19 -11.28 15.16 -13.24
CA ARG A 19 -10.29 14.98 -12.19
C ARG A 19 -8.94 15.54 -12.66
N LEU A 20 -8.70 16.81 -12.35
CA LEU A 20 -7.48 17.54 -12.75
C LEU A 20 -6.51 17.79 -11.59
N ALA A 21 -6.89 17.47 -10.37
CA ALA A 21 -6.11 17.81 -9.18
C ALA A 21 -5.02 16.77 -8.89
N SER A 22 -3.78 17.26 -8.80
CA SER A 22 -2.69 16.61 -8.08
C SER A 22 -2.53 17.32 -6.73
N PHE A 23 -2.25 16.56 -5.68
CA PHE A 23 -2.05 17.11 -4.34
C PHE A 23 -0.59 16.97 -3.94
N ILE A 24 -0.05 18.01 -3.30
CA ILE A 24 1.26 17.99 -2.67
C ILE A 24 1.04 18.41 -1.23
N GLY A 25 1.65 17.68 -0.30
CA GLY A 25 1.59 17.96 1.12
C GLY A 25 2.90 17.59 1.80
N THR A 26 3.19 18.27 2.90
CA THR A 26 4.36 17.98 3.74
C THR A 26 3.90 17.35 5.05
N THR A 27 4.77 16.55 5.63
CA THR A 27 4.50 15.80 6.85
C THR A 27 5.81 15.41 7.49
N ASN A 28 5.84 15.43 8.83
CA ASN A 28 6.98 14.95 9.60
C ASN A 28 6.90 13.45 9.90
N GLN A 29 5.84 12.78 9.46
CA GLN A 29 5.66 11.34 9.65
C GLN A 29 6.19 10.58 8.43
N LYS A 30 6.96 9.52 8.65
CA LYS A 30 7.46 8.64 7.58
C LYS A 30 6.43 7.60 7.13
N ASN A 31 5.55 7.17 8.04
CA ASN A 31 4.58 6.09 7.82
C ASN A 31 3.26 6.61 7.21
N LEU A 32 3.31 7.04 5.94
CA LEU A 32 2.22 7.75 5.26
C LEU A 32 1.30 6.82 4.47
N LEU A 33 1.85 5.73 3.94
CA LEU A 33 1.14 4.84 3.05
C LEU A 33 0.58 3.65 3.82
N SER A 34 -0.67 3.29 3.55
CA SER A 34 -1.36 2.15 4.16
C SER A 34 -1.92 1.15 3.16
N ASP A 35 -2.09 1.54 1.89
CA ASP A 35 -2.60 0.67 0.83
C ASP A 35 -1.45 0.24 -0.12
N PRO A 36 -0.97 -1.01 -0.02
CA PRO A 36 0.08 -1.54 -0.89
C PRO A 36 -0.30 -1.53 -2.37
N THR A 37 -1.60 -1.66 -2.71
CA THR A 37 -2.07 -1.70 -4.10
C THR A 37 -2.24 -0.31 -4.74
N GLY A 38 -2.20 0.75 -3.91
CA GLY A 38 -2.50 2.11 -4.30
C GLY A 38 -1.30 3.03 -4.45
N SER A 39 -0.09 2.58 -4.10
CA SER A 39 1.08 3.45 -3.90
C SER A 39 1.64 4.08 -5.16
N ARG A 40 1.43 3.49 -6.34
CA ARG A 40 1.86 4.13 -7.61
C ARG A 40 1.27 5.54 -7.86
N ARG A 41 0.27 5.94 -7.07
CA ARG A 41 -0.34 7.29 -7.10
C ARG A 41 0.37 8.30 -6.19
N PHE A 42 1.38 7.87 -5.46
CA PHE A 42 2.13 8.68 -4.51
C PHE A 42 3.59 8.75 -4.94
N LEU A 43 4.18 9.94 -4.89
CA LEU A 43 5.60 10.16 -5.06
C LEU A 43 6.15 10.62 -3.71
N CYS A 44 6.56 9.66 -2.87
CA CYS A 44 7.10 9.97 -1.55
C CYS A 44 8.59 10.33 -1.67
N VAL A 45 8.94 11.52 -1.18
CA VAL A 45 10.32 12.03 -1.16
C VAL A 45 10.68 12.39 0.27
N GLU A 46 11.73 11.76 0.80
CA GLU A 46 12.29 12.09 2.11
C GLU A 46 13.24 13.28 1.97
N VAL A 47 12.89 14.41 2.59
CA VAL A 47 13.73 15.61 2.61
C VAL A 47 14.69 15.51 3.79
N GLN A 48 15.96 15.20 3.50
CA GLN A 48 16.99 14.97 4.54
C GLN A 48 17.60 16.27 5.09
N SER A 49 17.55 17.34 4.32
CA SER A 49 18.10 18.65 4.69
C SER A 49 17.32 19.77 4.00
N LYS A 50 17.60 21.02 4.37
CA LYS A 50 16.94 22.18 3.78
C LYS A 50 17.19 22.20 2.27
N ILE A 51 16.12 22.24 1.50
CA ILE A 51 16.19 22.36 0.03
C ILE A 51 16.72 23.76 -0.29
N ASN A 52 17.81 23.83 -1.05
CA ASN A 52 18.29 25.08 -1.61
C ASN A 52 17.42 25.46 -2.82
N CYS A 53 16.79 26.62 -2.76
CA CYS A 53 15.94 27.14 -3.83
C CYS A 53 16.55 28.37 -4.53
N GLU A 54 17.81 28.72 -4.24
CA GLU A 54 18.48 29.88 -4.84
C GLU A 54 18.88 29.61 -6.30
N GLY A 55 18.75 30.61 -7.17
CA GLY A 55 19.18 30.54 -8.56
C GLY A 55 18.30 29.68 -9.49
N ILE A 56 17.09 29.31 -9.07
CA ILE A 56 16.17 28.54 -9.92
C ILE A 56 15.50 29.48 -10.95
N GLU A 57 15.86 29.32 -12.22
CA GLU A 57 15.21 30.05 -13.33
C GLU A 57 13.89 29.38 -13.73
N HIS A 58 12.83 29.73 -13.03
CA HIS A 58 11.49 29.18 -13.26
C HIS A 58 10.98 29.40 -14.69
N ASP A 59 11.24 30.57 -15.28
CA ASP A 59 10.80 30.89 -16.65
C ASP A 59 11.36 29.90 -17.68
N GLN A 60 12.64 29.54 -17.54
CA GLN A 60 13.28 28.58 -18.43
C GLN A 60 12.74 27.16 -18.22
N ILE A 61 12.47 26.75 -16.97
CA ILE A 61 11.84 25.45 -16.66
C ILE A 61 10.46 25.36 -17.31
N TYR A 62 9.64 26.42 -17.19
CA TYR A 62 8.32 26.46 -17.83
C TYR A 62 8.41 26.50 -19.36
N ALA A 63 9.38 27.23 -19.91
CA ALA A 63 9.61 27.28 -21.36
C ALA A 63 9.99 25.90 -21.91
N GLN A 64 10.88 25.17 -21.22
CA GLN A 64 11.24 23.80 -21.58
C GLN A 64 10.02 22.86 -21.51
N LEU A 65 9.28 22.88 -20.40
CA LEU A 65 8.08 22.04 -20.22
C LEU A 65 7.05 22.29 -21.34
N LYS A 66 6.79 23.56 -21.69
CA LYS A 66 5.88 23.92 -22.77
C LYS A 66 6.34 23.36 -24.12
N ASN A 67 7.63 23.44 -24.41
CA ASN A 67 8.21 22.92 -25.65
C ASN A 67 8.10 21.39 -25.74
N GLU A 68 8.41 20.67 -24.65
CA GLU A 68 8.27 19.20 -24.58
C GLU A 68 6.81 18.76 -24.77
N LEU A 69 5.86 19.46 -24.13
CA LEU A 69 4.44 19.20 -24.33
C LEU A 69 4.00 19.44 -25.79
N GLN A 70 4.49 20.50 -26.44
CA GLN A 70 4.20 20.79 -27.85
C GLN A 70 4.80 19.75 -28.81
N LYS A 71 5.93 19.13 -28.45
CA LYS A 71 6.52 18.00 -29.17
C LYS A 71 5.77 16.69 -28.99
N GLY A 72 4.80 16.65 -28.07
CA GLY A 72 4.05 15.44 -27.76
C GLY A 72 4.84 14.44 -26.91
N GLU A 73 5.80 14.92 -26.12
CA GLU A 73 6.54 14.08 -25.18
C GLU A 73 5.60 13.36 -24.20
N ARG A 74 6.01 12.17 -23.76
CA ARG A 74 5.20 11.33 -22.89
C ARG A 74 5.06 11.97 -21.51
N HIS A 75 3.82 12.15 -21.05
CA HIS A 75 3.49 12.74 -19.76
C HIS A 75 2.86 11.74 -18.76
N TRP A 76 2.97 10.43 -19.05
CA TRP A 76 2.52 9.35 -18.18
C TRP A 76 3.65 8.34 -17.93
N PHE A 77 3.61 7.67 -16.79
CA PHE A 77 4.57 6.64 -16.42
C PHE A 77 4.32 5.34 -17.20
N THR A 78 5.40 4.64 -17.51
CA THR A 78 5.42 3.25 -17.97
C THR A 78 5.26 2.30 -16.80
N SER A 79 4.91 1.05 -17.08
CA SER A 79 4.83 0.01 -16.04
C SER A 79 6.13 -0.14 -15.25
N ALA A 80 7.29 -0.04 -15.92
CA ALA A 80 8.59 -0.11 -15.26
C ALA A 80 8.85 1.08 -14.32
N GLU A 81 8.44 2.29 -14.72
CA GLU A 81 8.51 3.49 -13.87
C GLU A 81 7.53 3.40 -12.69
N GLU A 82 6.31 2.88 -12.91
CA GLU A 82 5.35 2.62 -11.83
C GLU A 82 5.91 1.62 -10.81
N GLU A 83 6.55 0.54 -11.26
CA GLU A 83 7.22 -0.43 -10.38
C GLU A 83 8.37 0.20 -9.58
N ALA A 84 9.17 1.07 -10.21
CA ALA A 84 10.23 1.80 -9.53
C ALA A 84 9.69 2.74 -8.45
N ILE A 85 8.58 3.45 -8.74
CA ILE A 85 7.88 4.28 -7.76
C ILE A 85 7.37 3.43 -6.60
N MET A 86 6.72 2.30 -6.89
CA MET A 86 6.21 1.39 -5.86
C MET A 86 7.34 0.89 -4.94
N ARG A 87 8.48 0.51 -5.51
CA ARG A 87 9.67 0.09 -4.76
C ARG A 87 10.23 1.22 -3.90
N SER A 88 10.35 2.43 -4.43
CA SER A 88 10.79 3.61 -3.67
C SER A 88 9.83 3.92 -2.50
N ASN A 89 8.54 3.67 -2.68
CA ASN A 89 7.52 3.92 -1.68
C ASN A 89 7.52 2.89 -0.53
N GLU A 90 8.22 1.75 -0.66
CA GLU A 90 8.31 0.71 0.38
C GLU A 90 8.73 1.27 1.76
N ALA A 91 9.65 2.23 1.77
CA ALA A 91 10.17 2.86 2.98
C ALA A 91 9.14 3.75 3.73
N PHE A 92 8.01 4.09 3.11
CA PHE A 92 6.99 4.99 3.66
C PHE A 92 5.70 4.27 4.06
N TYR A 93 5.66 2.94 3.95
CA TYR A 93 4.51 2.18 4.43
C TYR A 93 4.48 2.11 5.95
N LYS A 94 3.28 2.33 6.48
CA LYS A 94 2.97 1.97 7.86
C LYS A 94 3.04 0.46 7.99
N ARG A 95 3.91 -0.04 8.88
CA ARG A 95 3.87 -1.42 9.32
C ARG A 95 2.64 -1.62 10.23
N PRO A 96 1.67 -2.45 9.83
CA PRO A 96 0.53 -2.78 10.68
C PRO A 96 1.01 -3.55 11.92
N ILE A 97 0.43 -3.30 13.10
CA ILE A 97 0.73 -4.09 14.30
C ILE A 97 0.36 -5.57 14.09
N GLU A 98 -0.60 -5.81 13.20
CA GLU A 98 -1.05 -7.13 12.79
C GLU A 98 0.05 -7.93 12.07
N GLU A 99 1.02 -7.28 11.43
CA GLU A 99 2.21 -7.92 10.85
C GLU A 99 3.13 -8.47 11.95
N ASP A 100 3.35 -7.71 13.03
CA ASP A 100 4.16 -8.18 14.16
C ASP A 100 3.51 -9.40 14.83
N VAL A 101 2.19 -9.37 15.03
CA VAL A 101 1.43 -10.50 15.59
C VAL A 101 1.47 -11.70 14.64
N PHE A 102 1.38 -11.46 13.32
CA PHE A 102 1.55 -12.51 12.33
C PHE A 102 2.92 -13.16 12.46
N HIS A 103 4.00 -12.39 12.49
CA HIS A 103 5.36 -12.90 12.62
C HIS A 103 5.65 -13.58 13.97
N ALA A 104 4.87 -13.30 15.02
CA ALA A 104 4.94 -14.04 16.28
C ALA A 104 4.31 -15.45 16.18
N CYS A 105 3.37 -15.66 15.25
CA CYS A 105 2.60 -16.91 15.14
C CYS A 105 2.97 -17.75 13.91
N PHE A 106 3.38 -17.10 12.82
CA PHE A 106 3.57 -17.69 11.50
C PHE A 106 4.78 -17.10 10.79
N ARG A 107 5.28 -17.85 9.83
CA ARG A 107 6.16 -17.34 8.76
C ARG A 107 5.62 -17.75 7.39
N ALA A 108 6.10 -17.08 6.35
CA ALA A 108 5.87 -17.51 4.97
C ALA A 108 6.42 -18.93 4.74
N ALA A 109 5.73 -19.72 3.92
CA ALA A 109 6.24 -21.00 3.46
C ALA A 109 7.39 -20.80 2.46
N CYS A 110 8.43 -21.61 2.59
CA CYS A 110 9.56 -21.69 1.69
C CYS A 110 9.52 -23.02 0.90
N PRO A 111 10.11 -23.08 -0.31
CA PRO A 111 10.27 -24.34 -1.02
C PRO A 111 10.99 -25.39 -0.16
N GLY A 112 10.37 -26.56 0.00
CA GLY A 112 10.91 -27.65 0.83
C GLY A 112 10.39 -27.71 2.27
N ASP A 113 9.57 -26.75 2.69
CA ASP A 113 8.90 -26.84 3.99
C ASP A 113 7.93 -28.04 4.04
N LEU A 114 8.07 -28.86 5.08
CA LEU A 114 7.23 -30.05 5.28
C LEU A 114 5.91 -29.73 6.01
N ASN A 115 5.88 -28.64 6.78
CA ASN A 115 4.75 -28.25 7.64
C ASN A 115 4.05 -26.99 7.11
N VAL A 116 3.70 -26.98 5.83
CA VAL A 116 2.95 -25.87 5.23
C VAL A 116 1.46 -26.04 5.50
N HIS A 117 0.86 -25.04 6.14
CA HIS A 117 -0.57 -24.98 6.42
C HIS A 117 -1.24 -24.01 5.43
N PRO A 118 -2.12 -24.51 4.54
CA PRO A 118 -2.92 -23.67 3.68
C PRO A 118 -4.12 -23.12 4.47
N LEU A 119 -4.07 -21.85 4.88
CA LEU A 119 -5.12 -21.23 5.69
C LEU A 119 -5.80 -20.07 4.97
N SER A 120 -7.10 -19.89 5.21
CA SER A 120 -7.81 -18.70 4.72
C SER A 120 -7.36 -17.45 5.48
N ALA A 121 -7.51 -16.26 4.89
CA ALA A 121 -7.22 -15.00 5.59
C ALA A 121 -8.05 -14.86 6.88
N ALA A 122 -9.30 -15.36 6.88
CA ALA A 122 -10.17 -15.35 8.05
C ALA A 122 -9.66 -16.29 9.16
N SER A 123 -9.19 -17.50 8.79
CA SER A 123 -8.63 -18.46 9.74
C SER A 123 -7.37 -17.92 10.40
N ILE A 124 -6.45 -17.35 9.61
CA ILE A 124 -5.23 -16.71 10.14
C ILE A 124 -5.63 -15.57 11.08
N PHE A 125 -6.55 -14.68 10.64
CA PHE A 125 -7.01 -13.56 11.45
C PHE A 125 -7.57 -13.99 12.81
N GLN A 126 -8.38 -15.06 12.87
CA GLN A 126 -8.91 -15.57 14.14
C GLN A 126 -7.81 -16.05 15.08
N ILE A 127 -6.84 -16.81 14.55
CA ILE A 127 -5.71 -17.30 15.34
C ILE A 127 -4.91 -16.11 15.93
N LEU A 128 -4.62 -15.10 15.11
CA LEU A 128 -3.93 -13.90 15.60
C LEU A 128 -4.76 -13.14 16.64
N LYS A 129 -6.08 -13.07 16.45
CA LYS A 129 -7.00 -12.41 17.39
C LYS A 129 -7.08 -13.14 18.72
N GLU A 130 -7.03 -14.46 18.74
CA GLU A 130 -6.97 -15.26 19.96
C GLU A 130 -5.65 -15.05 20.71
N LYS A 131 -4.53 -14.98 19.97
CA LYS A 131 -3.19 -14.76 20.55
C LYS A 131 -3.01 -13.33 21.08
N ASN A 132 -3.49 -12.32 20.35
CA ASN A 132 -3.39 -10.92 20.76
C ASN A 132 -4.64 -10.12 20.36
N PRO A 133 -5.71 -10.16 21.18
CA PRO A 133 -6.96 -9.45 20.89
C PRO A 133 -6.80 -7.92 20.80
N ALA A 134 -5.86 -7.36 21.58
CA ALA A 134 -5.64 -5.93 21.66
C ALA A 134 -5.04 -5.37 20.35
N ALA A 135 -4.01 -6.03 19.82
CA ALA A 135 -3.36 -5.65 18.57
C ALA A 135 -4.28 -5.84 17.35
N MET A 136 -5.15 -6.85 17.36
CA MET A 136 -6.04 -7.16 16.24
C MET A 136 -7.35 -6.34 16.24
N ARG A 137 -7.59 -5.48 17.25
CA ARG A 137 -8.86 -4.78 17.47
C ARG A 137 -9.27 -3.84 16.33
N SER A 138 -8.30 -3.22 15.66
CA SER A 138 -8.52 -2.27 14.56
C SER A 138 -8.73 -2.92 13.19
N SER A 139 -8.45 -4.22 13.07
CA SER A 139 -8.47 -4.92 11.80
C SER A 139 -9.68 -5.84 11.68
N THR A 140 -9.99 -6.21 10.44
CA THR A 140 -11.06 -7.14 10.09
C THR A 140 -10.52 -8.25 9.22
N ALA A 141 -11.15 -9.43 9.29
CA ALA A 141 -10.79 -10.56 8.43
C ALA A 141 -10.85 -10.21 6.93
N SER A 142 -11.77 -9.32 6.52
CA SER A 142 -11.89 -8.84 5.14
C SER A 142 -10.70 -8.00 4.67
N ASN A 143 -10.13 -7.17 5.56
CA ASN A 143 -8.97 -6.33 5.23
C ASN A 143 -7.64 -7.09 5.40
N PHE A 144 -7.62 -8.14 6.21
CA PHE A 144 -6.40 -8.88 6.54
C PHE A 144 -5.74 -9.56 5.33
N GLY A 145 -6.51 -9.92 4.29
CA GLY A 145 -5.94 -10.42 3.04
C GLY A 145 -4.97 -9.44 2.35
N LYS A 146 -5.17 -8.12 2.52
CA LYS A 146 -4.23 -7.10 2.02
C LYS A 146 -2.92 -7.13 2.79
N VAL A 147 -2.97 -7.35 4.11
CA VAL A 147 -1.79 -7.50 4.96
C VAL A 147 -0.97 -8.71 4.49
N LEU A 148 -1.61 -9.88 4.32
CA LEU A 148 -0.92 -11.09 3.83
C LEU A 148 -0.29 -10.90 2.44
N THR A 149 -0.93 -10.12 1.57
CA THR A 149 -0.37 -9.77 0.26
C THR A 149 0.86 -8.87 0.39
N ALA A 150 0.82 -7.89 1.30
CA ALA A 150 1.95 -7.02 1.58
C ALA A 150 3.14 -7.77 2.21
N LEU A 151 2.85 -8.81 3.00
CA LEU A 151 3.84 -9.73 3.56
C LEU A 151 4.37 -10.76 2.56
N HIS A 152 4.01 -10.64 1.29
CA HIS A 152 4.41 -11.55 0.21
C HIS A 152 4.10 -13.03 0.50
N ILE A 153 3.01 -13.31 1.23
CA ILE A 153 2.59 -14.68 1.50
C ILE A 153 1.99 -15.28 0.23
N GLU A 154 2.46 -16.47 -0.14
CA GLU A 154 1.99 -17.16 -1.34
C GLU A 154 0.49 -17.44 -1.24
N ARG A 155 -0.26 -16.91 -2.21
CA ARG A 155 -1.72 -17.07 -2.34
C ARG A 155 -2.06 -18.12 -3.40
N LYS A 156 -2.76 -19.18 -3.00
CA LYS A 156 -3.32 -20.20 -3.90
C LYS A 156 -4.83 -20.03 -4.02
N HIS A 157 -5.31 -19.85 -5.24
CA HIS A 157 -6.74 -19.76 -5.52
C HIS A 157 -7.37 -21.16 -5.56
N THR A 158 -8.52 -21.32 -4.90
CA THR A 158 -9.28 -22.57 -4.86
C THR A 158 -10.76 -22.29 -5.14
N ARG A 159 -11.55 -23.35 -5.41
CA ARG A 159 -13.01 -23.24 -5.59
C ARG A 159 -13.77 -22.68 -4.38
N TYR A 160 -13.16 -22.69 -3.19
CA TYR A 160 -13.76 -22.20 -1.95
C TYR A 160 -13.19 -20.84 -1.51
N GLY A 161 -12.30 -20.25 -2.30
CA GLY A 161 -11.65 -18.98 -1.99
C GLY A 161 -10.13 -19.05 -1.99
N ASN A 162 -9.49 -18.00 -1.49
CA ASN A 162 -8.04 -17.86 -1.47
C ASN A 162 -7.46 -18.45 -0.18
N LEU A 163 -6.46 -19.32 -0.32
CA LEU A 163 -5.66 -19.86 0.77
C LEU A 163 -4.24 -19.31 0.72
N TYR A 164 -3.66 -19.10 1.89
CA TYR A 164 -2.31 -18.55 2.06
C TYR A 164 -1.41 -19.62 2.67
N GLN A 165 -0.24 -19.84 2.08
CA GLN A 165 0.70 -20.86 2.52
C GLN A 165 1.56 -20.32 3.67
N VAL A 166 1.33 -20.81 4.89
CA VAL A 166 2.04 -20.35 6.09
C VAL A 166 2.57 -21.53 6.89
N VAL A 167 3.67 -21.31 7.62
CA VAL A 167 4.21 -22.29 8.56
C VAL A 167 4.04 -21.73 9.97
N PRO A 168 3.32 -22.43 10.87
CA PRO A 168 3.20 -22.02 12.26
C PRO A 168 4.56 -22.04 12.97
N LEU A 169 4.85 -21.00 13.75
CA LEU A 169 6.01 -20.95 14.62
C LEU A 169 5.62 -21.60 15.94
N THR A 170 6.28 -22.70 16.29
CA THR A 170 5.97 -23.51 17.47
C THR A 170 6.32 -22.76 18.76
N LEU A 171 5.40 -21.93 19.24
CA LEU A 171 5.22 -21.64 20.66
C LEU A 171 3.74 -21.85 21.03
N HIS A 172 3.51 -23.07 21.52
CA HIS A 172 2.29 -23.62 22.12
C HIS A 172 1.23 -24.12 21.13
N THR A 173 1.28 -25.44 20.97
CA THR A 173 0.19 -26.40 20.72
C THR A 173 -1.10 -25.79 20.17
N PHE A 174 -1.25 -25.87 18.84
CA PHE A 174 -2.57 -25.87 18.21
C PHE A 174 -3.28 -27.15 18.65
N HIS A 175 -3.99 -27.11 19.79
CA HIS A 175 -5.01 -28.13 20.03
C HIS A 175 -6.07 -27.97 18.95
N ARG A 176 -6.23 -29.06 18.20
CA ARG A 176 -7.20 -29.24 17.13
C ARG A 176 -8.58 -28.72 17.57
N ILE A 177 -9.18 -27.89 16.72
CA ILE A 177 -10.63 -27.77 16.60
C ILE A 177 -11.17 -29.12 16.12
#